data_AF-A0A8T5KFS2-F1
#
_entry.id   AF-A0A8T5KFS2-F1
#
_cell.length_a   1.000
_cell.length_b   1.000
_cell.length_c   1.000
_cell.angle_alpha   90.00
_cell.angle_beta   90.00
_cell.angle_gamma   90.00
#
_symmetry.space_group_name_H-M   'P 1'
#
loop_
_entity.id
_entity.type
_entity.pdbx_description
1 polymer ?
#
loop_
_entity_poly.entity_id
_entity_poly.type
_entity_poly.pdbx_seq_one_letter_code
_entity_poly.pdbx_strand_id
1 'polypeptide(L)'
;MSNDLQRMFTAQAEFNDNFFDNTELTQAERERLTMVFAASLQKEVGNLLDGVNFRQHRLIDKQPVLSTILHEGVDAWRYILAIMNLWDITPEAFDEAFDDRDLFLRMRHEKESMAWDGRPVLIVDLDDVVTPFRHDCTEWVKQRHPDVIDETSTAYYSIPAHLYSKYIEDRMLKVQGVIPEYIKAVNEIREMGVWIHLLTARPKENLTVKYDTYAWLASSGLQFDRVSFSPEKYLWVAGTDYYKQSAVVAAVDDSPKHAMEYATHGLKCIVPGTPYNEDISTHSNILRCNDADAFKFRIEELLVRAKF
;
A
#
# COMPACT_ATOMS: atom_id res chain seq x y z
N MET A 1 -11.77 -15.53 14.75
CA MET A 1 -11.55 -14.49 15.78
C MET A 1 -11.27 -15.17 17.11
N SER A 2 -10.21 -14.76 17.82
CA SER A 2 -9.99 -15.26 19.18
C SER A 2 -11.07 -14.68 20.09
N ASN A 3 -11.82 -15.53 20.79
CA ASN A 3 -12.80 -15.12 21.80
C ASN A 3 -12.22 -14.18 22.87
N ASP A 4 -10.88 -14.12 23.00
CA ASP A 4 -10.19 -13.29 23.96
C ASP A 4 -10.12 -11.80 23.58
N LEU A 5 -9.96 -11.46 22.29
CA LEU A 5 -9.88 -10.05 21.88
C LEU A 5 -11.21 -9.35 22.10
N GLN A 6 -12.30 -10.01 21.69
CA GLN A 6 -13.66 -9.57 21.96
C GLN A 6 -13.89 -9.33 23.44
N ARG A 7 -13.52 -10.30 24.28
CA ARG A 7 -13.64 -10.21 25.75
C ARG A 7 -12.91 -8.98 26.29
N MET A 8 -11.71 -8.68 25.80
CA MET A 8 -10.91 -7.54 26.26
C MET A 8 -11.52 -6.19 25.85
N PHE A 9 -11.98 -6.05 24.61
CA PHE A 9 -12.66 -4.83 24.14
C PHE A 9 -13.94 -4.57 24.93
N THR A 10 -14.77 -5.61 25.12
CA THR A 10 -16.03 -5.51 25.89
C THR A 10 -15.76 -5.11 27.34
N ALA A 11 -14.82 -5.78 28.03
CA ALA A 11 -14.48 -5.45 29.42
C ALA A 11 -13.96 -4.01 29.56
N GLN A 12 -13.22 -3.50 28.58
CA GLN A 12 -12.75 -2.11 28.59
C GLN A 12 -13.88 -1.12 28.29
N ALA A 13 -14.83 -1.46 27.40
CA ALA A 13 -15.99 -0.62 27.12
C ALA A 13 -16.88 -0.48 28.37
N GLU A 14 -17.23 -1.59 29.01
CA GLU A 14 -17.98 -1.60 30.29
C GLU A 14 -17.27 -0.79 31.39
N PHE A 15 -15.93 -0.78 31.40
CA PHE A 15 -15.17 0.05 32.32
C PHE A 15 -15.25 1.55 31.98
N ASN A 16 -15.18 1.89 30.69
CA ASN A 16 -15.25 3.27 30.21
C ASN A 16 -16.61 3.93 30.55
N ASP A 17 -17.70 3.15 30.53
CA ASP A 17 -19.07 3.61 30.83
C ASP A 17 -19.21 4.19 32.26
N ASN A 18 -18.25 3.90 33.16
CA ASN A 18 -18.22 4.51 34.49
C ASN A 18 -17.78 5.99 34.49
N PHE A 19 -17.21 6.48 33.38
CA PHE A 19 -16.57 7.81 33.31
C PHE A 19 -17.21 8.73 32.28
N PHE A 20 -17.76 8.19 31.18
CA PHE A 20 -18.40 8.97 30.12
C PHE A 20 -19.36 8.08 29.30
N ASP A 21 -20.33 8.70 28.65
CA ASP A 21 -21.20 8.06 27.65
C ASP A 21 -20.63 8.35 26.25
N ASN A 22 -20.13 7.32 25.57
CA ASN A 22 -19.47 7.48 24.27
C ASN A 22 -20.42 8.00 23.16
N THR A 23 -21.74 7.81 23.32
CA THR A 23 -22.74 8.20 22.32
C THR A 23 -23.10 9.68 22.37
N GLU A 24 -22.82 10.34 23.50
CA GLU A 24 -23.15 11.75 23.75
C GLU A 24 -21.93 12.69 23.58
N LEU A 25 -20.74 12.15 23.28
CA LEU A 25 -19.52 12.95 23.14
C LEU A 25 -19.47 13.69 21.81
N THR A 26 -19.14 14.97 21.88
CA THR A 26 -18.70 15.74 20.70
C THR A 26 -17.34 15.26 20.21
N GLN A 27 -17.01 15.56 18.95
CA GLN A 27 -15.69 15.24 18.39
C GLN A 27 -14.55 15.86 19.21
N ALA A 28 -14.68 17.13 19.64
CA ALA A 28 -13.67 17.80 20.45
C ALA A 28 -13.47 17.11 21.82
N GLU A 29 -14.51 16.55 22.41
CA GLU A 29 -14.41 15.79 23.65
C GLU A 29 -13.75 14.44 23.44
N ARG A 30 -14.05 13.73 22.35
CA ARG A 30 -13.34 12.49 21.96
C ARG A 30 -11.86 12.76 21.73
N GLU A 31 -11.50 13.83 21.04
CA GLU A 31 -10.10 14.25 20.86
C GLU A 31 -9.44 14.56 22.21
N ARG A 32 -10.13 15.27 23.11
CA ARG A 32 -9.63 15.54 24.48
C ARG A 32 -9.39 14.27 25.28
N LEU A 33 -10.34 13.34 25.28
CA LEU A 33 -10.20 12.06 25.98
C LEU A 33 -9.08 11.20 25.39
N THR A 34 -8.92 11.23 24.05
CA THR A 34 -7.78 10.59 23.39
C THR A 34 -6.45 11.11 23.92
N MET A 35 -6.31 12.44 24.07
CA MET A 35 -5.11 13.03 24.67
C MET A 35 -4.89 12.58 26.11
N VAL A 36 -5.95 12.49 26.92
CA VAL A 36 -5.88 12.01 28.31
C VAL A 36 -5.43 10.55 28.36
N PHE A 37 -6.03 9.67 27.56
CA PHE A 37 -5.65 8.26 27.52
C PHE A 37 -4.23 8.06 26.99
N ALA A 38 -3.82 8.82 25.98
CA ALA A 38 -2.45 8.76 25.46
C ALA A 38 -1.41 9.21 26.50
N ALA A 39 -1.72 10.26 27.27
CA ALA A 39 -0.85 10.72 28.36
C ALA A 39 -0.76 9.70 29.50
N SER A 40 -1.87 9.05 29.86
CA SER A 40 -1.88 7.96 30.85
C SER A 40 -1.12 6.74 30.34
N LEU A 41 -1.31 6.34 29.08
CA LEU A 41 -0.54 5.28 28.43
C LEU A 41 0.97 5.54 28.52
N GLN A 42 1.41 6.77 28.25
CA GLN A 42 2.82 7.14 28.37
C GLN A 42 3.36 6.91 29.79
N LYS A 43 2.55 7.18 30.82
CA LYS A 43 2.92 6.94 32.21
C LYS A 43 3.08 5.45 32.50
N GLU A 44 2.14 4.61 32.06
CA GLU A 44 2.22 3.14 32.29
C GLU A 44 3.40 2.51 31.54
N VAL A 45 3.70 2.98 30.31
CA VAL A 45 4.93 2.60 29.61
C VAL A 45 6.17 3.00 30.40
N GLY A 46 6.15 4.16 31.06
CA GLY A 46 7.20 4.58 31.98
C GLY A 46 7.36 3.65 33.18
N ASN A 47 6.26 3.24 33.82
CA ASN A 47 6.27 2.29 34.94
C ASN A 47 6.78 0.90 34.52
N LEU A 48 6.46 0.46 33.29
CA LEU A 48 6.98 -0.79 32.73
C LEU A 48 8.52 -0.81 32.76
N LEU A 49 9.17 0.34 32.54
CA LEU A 49 10.63 0.45 32.62
C LEU A 49 11.18 0.15 34.01
N ASP A 50 10.43 0.38 35.10
CA ASP A 50 10.86 0.03 36.46
C ASP A 50 10.97 -1.50 36.67
N GLY A 51 10.35 -2.28 35.79
CA GLY A 51 10.47 -3.73 35.71
C GLY A 51 11.80 -4.22 35.13
N VAL A 52 12.62 -3.36 34.51
CA VAL A 52 13.87 -3.74 33.82
C VAL A 52 15.04 -2.80 34.13
N ASN A 53 16.25 -3.19 33.73
CA ASN A 53 17.43 -2.33 33.77
C ASN A 53 17.43 -1.34 32.60
N PHE A 54 16.69 -0.25 32.70
CA PHE A 54 16.68 0.77 31.64
C PHE A 54 17.70 1.90 31.86
N ARG A 55 18.16 2.13 33.10
CA ARG A 55 19.09 3.22 33.44
C ARG A 55 20.54 2.77 33.29
N GLN A 56 21.09 2.94 32.09
CA GLN A 56 22.46 2.53 31.73
C GLN A 56 23.58 3.18 32.56
N HIS A 57 23.32 4.31 33.25
CA HIS A 57 24.30 4.98 34.11
C HIS A 57 24.31 4.45 35.55
N ARG A 58 23.46 3.49 35.90
CA ARG A 58 23.47 2.84 37.22
C ARG A 58 24.25 1.55 37.13
N LEU A 59 25.24 1.38 38.01
CA LEU A 59 26.02 0.14 38.16
C LEU A 59 25.21 -1.00 38.81
N ILE A 60 23.91 -0.79 39.07
CA ILE A 60 23.04 -1.75 39.73
C ILE A 60 22.39 -2.60 38.64
N ASP A 61 22.79 -3.86 38.59
CA ASP A 61 22.13 -4.89 37.78
C ASP A 61 20.93 -5.44 38.55
N LYS A 62 19.73 -4.89 38.29
CA LYS A 62 18.47 -5.39 38.86
C LYS A 62 17.95 -6.53 37.99
N GLN A 63 17.60 -7.66 38.59
CA GLN A 63 16.91 -8.72 37.87
C GLN A 63 15.53 -8.22 37.37
N PRO A 64 15.11 -8.57 36.14
CA PRO A 64 13.80 -8.18 35.64
C PRO A 64 12.66 -8.64 36.56
N VAL A 65 11.73 -7.73 36.86
CA VAL A 65 10.57 -7.99 37.73
C VAL A 65 9.37 -8.29 36.84
N LEU A 66 9.19 -9.57 36.50
CA LEU A 66 8.17 -10.01 35.53
C LEU A 66 6.74 -9.63 35.91
N SER A 67 6.41 -9.58 37.19
CA SER A 67 5.08 -9.16 37.65
C SER A 67 4.80 -7.69 37.32
N THR A 68 5.80 -6.81 37.49
CA THR A 68 5.69 -5.40 37.09
C THR A 68 5.50 -5.30 35.57
N ILE A 69 6.33 -6.01 34.80
CA ILE A 69 6.23 -5.99 33.32
C ILE A 69 4.84 -6.46 32.86
N LEU A 70 4.31 -7.53 33.46
CA LEU A 70 3.00 -8.08 33.11
C LEU A 70 1.87 -7.11 33.42
N HIS A 71 1.79 -6.60 34.64
CA HIS A 71 0.65 -5.77 35.07
C HIS A 71 0.68 -4.38 34.43
N GLU A 72 1.84 -3.72 34.39
CA GLU A 72 1.96 -2.43 33.69
C GLU A 72 1.74 -2.59 32.18
N GLY A 73 2.13 -3.74 31.60
CA GLY A 73 1.80 -4.10 30.21
C GLY A 73 0.30 -4.25 29.97
N VAL A 74 -0.43 -4.85 30.91
CA VAL A 74 -1.90 -4.93 30.86
C VAL A 74 -2.52 -3.54 30.95
N ASP A 75 -2.04 -2.67 31.84
CA ASP A 75 -2.59 -1.32 31.99
C ASP A 75 -2.33 -0.46 30.74
N ALA A 76 -1.14 -0.55 30.15
CA ALA A 76 -0.85 0.05 28.86
C ALA A 76 -1.80 -0.47 27.75
N TRP A 77 -2.02 -1.78 27.70
CA TRP A 77 -2.97 -2.39 26.75
C TRP A 77 -4.40 -1.89 26.95
N ARG A 78 -4.85 -1.73 28.20
CA ARG A 78 -6.19 -1.20 28.50
C ARG A 78 -6.39 0.23 28.01
N TYR A 79 -5.37 1.09 28.10
CA TYR A 79 -5.48 2.44 27.52
C TYR A 79 -5.52 2.42 25.99
N ILE A 80 -4.79 1.49 25.34
CA ILE A 80 -4.87 1.30 23.89
C ILE A 80 -6.31 0.87 23.50
N LEU A 81 -6.89 -0.10 24.21
CA LEU A 81 -8.29 -0.51 24.03
C LEU A 81 -9.27 0.64 24.29
N ALA A 82 -9.03 1.45 25.32
CA ALA A 82 -9.90 2.58 25.65
C ALA A 82 -9.93 3.62 24.53
N ILE A 83 -8.78 3.90 23.91
CA ILE A 83 -8.70 4.77 22.72
C ILE A 83 -9.47 4.14 21.56
N MET A 84 -9.32 2.84 21.30
CA MET A 84 -10.02 2.19 20.19
C MET A 84 -11.55 2.19 20.40
N ASN A 85 -12.02 1.87 21.61
CA ASN A 85 -13.45 1.95 21.96
C ASN A 85 -14.01 3.37 21.79
N LEU A 86 -13.25 4.40 22.19
CA LEU A 86 -13.65 5.82 22.05
C LEU A 86 -13.87 6.23 20.59
N TRP A 87 -13.20 5.58 19.65
CA TRP A 87 -13.34 5.81 18.20
C TRP A 87 -14.15 4.72 17.50
N ASP A 88 -14.90 3.91 18.25
CA ASP A 88 -15.78 2.85 17.76
C ASP A 88 -15.04 1.83 16.86
N ILE A 89 -13.74 1.64 17.08
CA ILE A 89 -12.94 0.62 16.40
C ILE A 89 -13.31 -0.73 17.00
N THR A 90 -13.76 -1.66 16.16
CA THR A 90 -14.17 -2.99 16.59
C THR A 90 -12.98 -3.95 16.71
N PRO A 91 -13.11 -5.06 17.47
CA PRO A 91 -12.13 -6.13 17.49
C PRO A 91 -11.78 -6.67 16.10
N GLU A 92 -12.78 -6.81 15.23
CA GLU A 92 -12.61 -7.30 13.86
C GLU A 92 -11.80 -6.32 13.00
N ALA A 93 -12.10 -5.02 13.11
CA ALA A 93 -11.36 -3.98 12.40
C ALA A 93 -9.90 -3.92 12.88
N PHE A 94 -9.64 -4.12 14.17
CA PHE A 94 -8.29 -4.21 14.72
C PHE A 94 -7.55 -5.45 14.22
N ASP A 95 -8.19 -6.62 14.25
CA ASP A 95 -7.63 -7.90 13.80
C ASP A 95 -7.23 -7.82 12.31
N GLU A 96 -8.12 -7.28 11.47
CA GLU A 96 -7.82 -7.05 10.06
C GLU A 96 -6.64 -6.08 9.86
N ALA A 97 -6.64 -4.95 10.57
CA ALA A 97 -5.54 -3.98 10.47
C ALA A 97 -4.21 -4.56 10.97
N PHE A 98 -4.24 -5.47 11.95
CA PHE A 98 -3.07 -6.19 12.44
C PHE A 98 -2.52 -7.14 11.37
N ASP A 99 -3.39 -7.96 10.75
CA ASP A 99 -3.02 -8.89 9.69
C ASP A 99 -2.45 -8.16 8.47
N ASP A 100 -3.08 -7.06 8.07
CA ASP A 100 -2.61 -6.18 6.99
C ASP A 100 -1.21 -5.63 7.28
N ARG A 101 -0.97 -5.21 8.54
CA ARG A 101 0.32 -4.68 8.96
C ARG A 101 1.39 -5.77 9.00
N ASP A 102 1.07 -6.97 9.51
CA ASP A 102 1.99 -8.10 9.56
C ASP A 102 2.39 -8.55 8.14
N LEU A 103 1.40 -8.68 7.25
CA LEU A 103 1.64 -8.98 5.83
C LEU A 103 2.60 -7.96 5.20
N PHE A 104 2.32 -6.66 5.39
CA PHE A 104 3.19 -5.59 4.91
C PHE A 104 4.61 -5.73 5.46
N LEU A 105 4.78 -5.95 6.77
CA LEU A 105 6.11 -6.05 7.39
C LEU A 105 6.91 -7.24 6.86
N ARG A 106 6.27 -8.42 6.72
CA ARG A 106 6.90 -9.62 6.17
C ARG A 106 7.32 -9.42 4.72
N MET A 107 6.40 -8.95 3.88
CA MET A 107 6.68 -8.72 2.47
C MET A 107 7.74 -7.63 2.29
N ARG A 108 7.68 -6.54 3.07
CA ARG A 108 8.69 -5.48 3.03
C ARG A 108 10.06 -6.03 3.40
N HIS A 109 10.17 -6.81 4.47
CA HIS A 109 11.43 -7.42 4.86
C HIS A 109 12.00 -8.31 3.75
N GLU A 110 11.16 -9.19 3.18
CA GLU A 110 11.53 -10.05 2.05
C GLU A 110 12.04 -9.21 0.85
N LYS A 111 11.26 -8.24 0.38
CA LYS A 111 11.56 -7.47 -0.84
C LYS A 111 12.65 -6.41 -0.65
N GLU A 112 12.80 -5.82 0.53
CA GLU A 112 13.86 -4.84 0.81
C GLU A 112 15.21 -5.51 1.10
N SER A 113 15.21 -6.74 1.63
CA SER A 113 16.46 -7.50 1.86
C SER A 113 17.12 -7.98 0.58
N MET A 114 16.37 -8.11 -0.51
CA MET A 114 16.91 -8.42 -1.83
C MET A 114 17.58 -7.18 -2.42
N ALA A 115 18.91 -7.19 -2.44
CA ALA A 115 19.69 -6.24 -3.21
C ALA A 115 19.53 -6.54 -4.70
N TRP A 116 19.43 -5.49 -5.50
CA TRP A 116 19.54 -5.63 -6.95
C TRP A 116 20.94 -6.13 -7.32
N ASP A 117 20.98 -7.08 -8.24
CA ASP A 117 22.13 -7.93 -8.56
C ASP A 117 22.72 -7.63 -9.95
N GLY A 118 22.33 -6.51 -10.56
CA GLY A 118 22.80 -6.11 -11.89
C GLY A 118 21.93 -6.63 -13.04
N ARG A 119 20.87 -7.39 -12.77
CA ARG A 119 19.91 -7.82 -13.81
C ARG A 119 19.28 -6.62 -14.53
N PRO A 120 18.92 -6.76 -15.83
CA PRO A 120 18.11 -5.76 -16.52
C PRO A 120 16.82 -5.49 -15.73
N VAL A 121 16.36 -4.24 -15.71
CA VAL A 121 15.23 -3.82 -14.88
C VAL A 121 14.05 -3.40 -15.75
N LEU A 122 12.87 -3.91 -15.41
CA LEU A 122 11.60 -3.43 -15.92
C LEU A 122 10.86 -2.69 -14.80
N ILE A 123 10.50 -1.42 -15.07
CA ILE A 123 9.64 -0.63 -14.17
C ILE A 123 8.19 -0.87 -14.61
N VAL A 124 7.30 -1.28 -13.70
CA VAL A 124 5.92 -1.64 -14.04
C VAL A 124 4.96 -0.89 -13.13
N ASP A 125 4.04 -0.10 -13.69
CA ASP A 125 2.92 0.44 -12.92
C ASP A 125 1.92 -0.65 -12.54
N LEU A 126 1.05 -0.35 -11.57
CA LEU A 126 -0.04 -1.24 -11.17
C LEU A 126 -1.32 -0.93 -11.94
N ASP A 127 -1.84 0.28 -11.72
CA ASP A 127 -3.19 0.67 -12.11
C ASP A 127 -3.32 0.71 -13.64
N ASP A 128 -4.27 -0.07 -14.14
CA ASP A 128 -4.57 -0.31 -15.57
C ASP A 128 -3.39 -0.81 -16.41
N VAL A 129 -2.38 -1.40 -15.76
CA VAL A 129 -1.32 -2.22 -16.37
C VAL A 129 -1.45 -3.69 -15.94
N VAL A 130 -1.59 -3.96 -14.65
CA VAL A 130 -1.76 -5.33 -14.09
C VAL A 130 -3.02 -5.48 -13.24
N THR A 131 -3.65 -4.37 -12.85
CA THR A 131 -4.96 -4.35 -12.19
C THR A 131 -5.91 -3.41 -12.94
N PRO A 132 -7.16 -3.78 -13.23
CA PRO A 132 -8.08 -2.96 -14.01
C PRO A 132 -8.76 -1.90 -13.12
N PHE A 133 -7.95 -1.05 -12.47
CA PHE A 133 -8.41 -0.11 -11.43
C PHE A 133 -9.58 0.77 -11.88
N ARG A 134 -9.50 1.38 -13.06
CA ARG A 134 -10.59 2.23 -13.54
C ARG A 134 -11.88 1.46 -13.76
N HIS A 135 -11.79 0.25 -14.34
CA HIS A 135 -12.96 -0.61 -14.54
C HIS A 135 -13.60 -0.96 -13.20
N ASP A 136 -12.82 -1.50 -12.26
CA ASP A 136 -13.33 -1.95 -10.96
C ASP A 136 -13.92 -0.81 -10.13
N CYS A 137 -13.27 0.35 -10.14
CA CYS A 137 -13.75 1.54 -9.46
C CYS A 137 -15.06 2.05 -10.08
N THR A 138 -15.13 2.07 -11.41
CA THR A 138 -16.35 2.48 -12.13
C THR A 138 -17.49 1.52 -11.86
N GLU A 139 -17.28 0.21 -11.91
CA GLU A 139 -18.32 -0.79 -11.63
C GLU A 139 -18.80 -0.73 -10.17
N TRP A 140 -17.90 -0.53 -9.21
CA TRP A 140 -18.28 -0.31 -7.81
C TRP A 140 -19.15 0.95 -7.66
N VAL A 141 -18.79 2.05 -8.33
CA VAL A 141 -19.60 3.28 -8.33
C VAL A 141 -20.96 3.04 -9.00
N LYS A 142 -21.04 2.34 -10.15
CA LYS A 142 -22.33 2.05 -10.82
C LYS A 142 -23.28 1.29 -9.89
N GLN A 143 -22.74 0.32 -9.14
CA GLN A 143 -23.53 -0.53 -8.25
C GLN A 143 -24.04 0.21 -7.01
N ARG A 144 -23.26 1.15 -6.46
CA ARG A 144 -23.59 1.83 -5.18
C ARG A 144 -24.10 3.26 -5.34
N HIS A 145 -23.77 3.90 -6.45
CA HIS A 145 -24.02 5.31 -6.75
C HIS A 145 -24.40 5.49 -8.25
N PRO A 146 -25.47 4.81 -8.72
CA PRO A 146 -25.81 4.74 -10.15
C PRO A 146 -26.04 6.11 -10.81
N ASP A 147 -26.48 7.11 -10.04
CA ASP A 147 -26.83 8.45 -10.56
C ASP A 147 -25.61 9.32 -10.91
N VAL A 148 -24.38 8.84 -10.68
CA VAL A 148 -23.15 9.65 -10.78
C VAL A 148 -22.35 9.38 -12.05
N ILE A 149 -22.62 8.27 -12.75
CA ILE A 149 -21.78 7.85 -13.88
C ILE A 149 -22.27 8.40 -15.21
N ASP A 150 -21.36 9.11 -15.88
CA ASP A 150 -21.46 9.41 -17.30
C ASP A 150 -20.77 8.30 -18.11
N GLU A 151 -21.56 7.39 -18.67
CA GLU A 151 -21.08 6.28 -19.50
C GLU A 151 -20.44 6.72 -20.83
N THR A 152 -20.58 8.00 -21.19
CA THR A 152 -20.02 8.56 -22.43
C THR A 152 -18.67 9.26 -22.23
N SER A 153 -18.21 9.39 -20.99
CA SER A 153 -16.98 10.10 -20.66
C SER A 153 -15.73 9.35 -21.15
N THR A 154 -14.90 10.03 -21.92
CA THR A 154 -13.54 9.58 -22.29
C THR A 154 -12.46 10.12 -21.36
N ALA A 155 -12.85 10.82 -20.28
CA ALA A 155 -11.92 11.43 -19.37
C ALA A 155 -11.09 10.39 -18.61
N TYR A 156 -9.83 10.73 -18.35
CA TYR A 156 -8.91 9.90 -17.57
C TYR A 156 -9.43 9.57 -16.16
N TYR A 157 -10.19 10.49 -15.55
CA TYR A 157 -10.97 10.29 -14.33
C TYR A 157 -12.40 10.83 -14.54
N SER A 158 -13.39 9.94 -14.57
CA SER A 158 -14.82 10.28 -14.65
C SER A 158 -15.52 10.26 -13.29
N ILE A 159 -14.84 9.76 -12.24
CA ILE A 159 -15.42 9.56 -10.90
C ILE A 159 -15.10 10.75 -9.99
N PRO A 160 -16.09 11.34 -9.28
CA PRO A 160 -15.84 12.38 -8.29
C PRO A 160 -14.91 11.95 -7.17
N ALA A 161 -14.03 12.86 -6.73
CA ALA A 161 -13.00 12.56 -5.72
C ALA A 161 -13.56 11.98 -4.39
N HIS A 162 -14.73 12.42 -3.94
CA HIS A 162 -15.33 11.89 -2.71
C HIS A 162 -15.79 10.43 -2.83
N LEU A 163 -16.13 9.95 -4.03
CA LEU A 163 -16.46 8.54 -4.25
C LEU A 163 -15.20 7.68 -4.31
N TYR A 164 -14.08 8.25 -4.78
CA TYR A 164 -12.79 7.58 -4.67
C TYR A 164 -12.36 7.39 -3.21
N SER A 165 -12.59 8.39 -2.34
CA SER A 165 -12.35 8.22 -0.90
C SER A 165 -13.19 7.07 -0.32
N LYS A 166 -14.47 6.99 -0.68
CA LYS A 166 -15.34 5.88 -0.24
C LYS A 166 -14.88 4.52 -0.79
N TYR A 167 -14.42 4.46 -2.03
CA TYR A 167 -13.86 3.23 -2.61
C TYR A 167 -12.66 2.71 -1.78
N ILE A 168 -11.80 3.62 -1.30
CA ILE A 168 -10.69 3.30 -0.40
C ILE A 168 -11.20 2.89 1.00
N GLU A 169 -12.16 3.64 1.56
CA GLU A 169 -12.76 3.34 2.87
C GLU A 169 -13.40 1.94 2.88
N ASP A 170 -14.07 1.55 1.79
CA ASP A 170 -14.65 0.24 1.56
C ASP A 170 -13.60 -0.87 1.26
N ARG A 171 -12.29 -0.55 1.39
CA ARG A 171 -11.17 -1.48 1.15
C ARG A 171 -11.13 -2.07 -0.26
N MET A 172 -11.70 -1.40 -1.25
CA MET A 172 -11.85 -1.98 -2.58
C MET A 172 -10.50 -2.15 -3.31
N LEU A 173 -9.46 -1.39 -2.94
CA LEU A 173 -8.10 -1.58 -3.44
C LEU A 173 -7.51 -2.96 -3.06
N LYS A 174 -7.96 -3.56 -1.95
CA LYS A 174 -7.52 -4.87 -1.46
C LYS A 174 -8.02 -6.02 -2.33
N VAL A 175 -9.21 -5.85 -2.91
CA VAL A 175 -9.96 -6.90 -3.62
C VAL A 175 -10.14 -6.59 -5.11
N GLN A 176 -9.31 -5.70 -5.66
CA GLN A 176 -9.34 -5.40 -7.09
C GLN A 176 -9.05 -6.63 -7.93
N GLY A 177 -9.60 -6.64 -9.13
CA GLY A 177 -9.30 -7.60 -10.16
C GLY A 177 -7.83 -7.57 -10.57
N VAL A 178 -7.50 -8.53 -11.41
CA VAL A 178 -6.21 -8.67 -12.08
C VAL A 178 -6.44 -8.56 -13.59
N ILE A 179 -5.41 -8.19 -14.33
CA ILE A 179 -5.37 -8.35 -15.79
C ILE A 179 -4.50 -9.59 -16.08
N PRO A 180 -5.09 -10.79 -16.18
CA PRO A 180 -4.35 -12.06 -16.09
C PRO A 180 -3.25 -12.20 -17.14
N GLU A 181 -3.51 -11.74 -18.35
CA GLU A 181 -2.59 -11.80 -19.48
C GLU A 181 -1.33 -10.95 -19.25
N TYR A 182 -1.46 -9.77 -18.66
CA TYR A 182 -0.30 -8.92 -18.33
C TYR A 182 0.45 -9.45 -17.11
N ILE A 183 -0.24 -9.96 -16.08
CA ILE A 183 0.43 -10.65 -14.95
C ILE A 183 1.26 -11.83 -15.45
N LYS A 184 0.67 -12.67 -16.32
CA LYS A 184 1.37 -13.79 -16.92
C LYS A 184 2.61 -13.32 -17.70
N ALA A 185 2.48 -12.30 -18.54
CA ALA A 185 3.61 -11.76 -19.30
C ALA A 185 4.72 -11.22 -18.40
N VAL A 186 4.39 -10.46 -17.33
CA VAL A 186 5.37 -9.95 -16.36
C VAL A 186 6.08 -11.10 -15.63
N ASN A 187 5.35 -12.13 -15.23
CA ASN A 187 5.94 -13.31 -14.59
C ASN A 187 6.90 -14.05 -15.52
N GLU A 188 6.54 -14.24 -16.79
CA GLU A 188 7.42 -14.85 -17.80
C GLU A 188 8.67 -13.99 -18.04
N ILE A 189 8.54 -12.66 -18.12
CA ILE A 189 9.68 -11.73 -18.24
C ILE A 189 10.62 -11.85 -17.02
N ARG A 190 10.06 -12.00 -15.83
CA ARG A 190 10.84 -12.23 -14.61
C ARG A 190 11.62 -13.54 -14.67
N GLU A 191 10.98 -14.62 -15.14
CA GLU A 191 11.61 -15.93 -15.34
C GLU A 191 12.77 -15.89 -16.35
N MET A 192 12.74 -14.94 -17.30
CA MET A 192 13.85 -14.67 -18.22
C MET A 192 15.06 -13.96 -17.57
N GLY A 193 15.03 -13.72 -16.26
CA GLY A 193 16.12 -13.08 -15.51
C GLY A 193 16.07 -11.55 -15.52
N VAL A 194 14.89 -10.96 -15.70
CA VAL A 194 14.66 -9.52 -15.55
C VAL A 194 14.24 -9.21 -14.11
N TRP A 195 14.76 -8.13 -13.56
CA TRP A 195 14.32 -7.59 -12.27
C TRP A 195 13.04 -6.77 -12.45
N ILE A 196 11.95 -7.19 -11.81
CA ILE A 196 10.66 -6.50 -11.86
C ILE A 196 10.53 -5.55 -10.67
N HIS A 197 10.50 -4.25 -10.97
CA HIS A 197 10.26 -3.21 -9.97
C HIS A 197 8.89 -2.55 -10.21
N LEU A 198 7.97 -2.76 -9.28
CA LEU A 198 6.64 -2.15 -9.30
C LEU A 198 6.73 -0.70 -8.84
N LEU A 199 6.21 0.26 -9.62
CA LEU A 199 6.24 1.68 -9.30
C LEU A 199 4.88 2.33 -9.53
N THR A 200 4.15 2.53 -8.43
CA THR A 200 2.80 3.10 -8.44
C THR A 200 2.76 4.53 -7.91
N ALA A 201 1.82 5.33 -8.41
CA ALA A 201 1.55 6.68 -7.90
C ALA A 201 0.56 6.70 -6.71
N ARG A 202 0.09 5.54 -6.24
CA ARG A 202 -0.79 5.43 -5.07
C ARG A 202 -0.21 6.18 -3.84
N PRO A 203 -1.01 6.96 -3.09
CA PRO A 203 -0.52 7.78 -1.99
C PRO A 203 -0.15 6.94 -0.75
N LYS A 204 1.14 6.65 -0.59
CA LYS A 204 1.66 5.81 0.52
C LYS A 204 1.39 6.33 1.93
N GLU A 205 1.11 7.62 2.08
CA GLU A 205 0.81 8.25 3.38
C GLU A 205 -0.61 7.88 3.86
N ASN A 206 -1.49 7.48 2.94
CA ASN A 206 -2.73 6.81 3.29
C ASN A 206 -2.43 5.35 3.62
N LEU A 207 -2.50 4.99 4.90
CA LEU A 207 -2.16 3.64 5.38
C LEU A 207 -3.08 2.56 4.81
N THR A 208 -4.36 2.86 4.59
CA THR A 208 -5.32 1.95 3.94
C THR A 208 -4.86 1.63 2.52
N VAL A 209 -4.61 2.65 1.70
CA VAL A 209 -4.10 2.48 0.33
C VAL A 209 -2.81 1.67 0.32
N LYS A 210 -1.89 2.00 1.23
CA LYS A 210 -0.62 1.30 1.35
C LYS A 210 -0.84 -0.19 1.65
N TYR A 211 -1.56 -0.52 2.71
CA TYR A 211 -1.75 -1.92 3.10
C TYR A 211 -2.60 -2.71 2.11
N ASP A 212 -3.65 -2.11 1.56
CA ASP A 212 -4.48 -2.72 0.51
C ASP A 212 -3.64 -3.08 -0.72
N THR A 213 -2.70 -2.21 -1.12
CA THR A 213 -1.80 -2.51 -2.23
C THR A 213 -0.93 -3.73 -1.94
N TYR A 214 -0.40 -3.86 -0.71
CA TYR A 214 0.39 -5.04 -0.34
C TYR A 214 -0.46 -6.30 -0.22
N ALA A 215 -1.69 -6.18 0.30
CA ALA A 215 -2.64 -7.28 0.36
C ALA A 215 -3.01 -7.79 -1.04
N TRP A 216 -3.33 -6.87 -1.96
CA TRP A 216 -3.59 -7.21 -3.35
C TRP A 216 -2.38 -7.87 -4.02
N LEU A 217 -1.17 -7.34 -3.81
CA LEU A 217 0.07 -7.95 -4.34
C LEU A 217 0.30 -9.37 -3.83
N ALA A 218 -0.11 -9.67 -2.58
CA ALA A 218 0.02 -11.01 -2.02
C ALA A 218 -0.93 -12.03 -2.67
N SER A 219 -2.12 -11.59 -3.12
CA SER A 219 -3.15 -12.45 -3.69
C SER A 219 -3.22 -12.44 -5.22
N SER A 220 -2.59 -11.47 -5.91
CA SER A 220 -2.75 -11.27 -7.36
C SER A 220 -2.03 -12.32 -8.22
N GLY A 221 -1.06 -13.05 -7.66
CA GLY A 221 -0.19 -13.96 -8.41
C GLY A 221 0.91 -13.24 -9.22
N LEU A 222 1.03 -11.91 -9.09
CA LEU A 222 2.11 -11.14 -9.69
C LEU A 222 3.43 -11.41 -8.95
N GLN A 223 4.43 -11.87 -9.69
CA GLN A 223 5.79 -12.04 -9.18
C GLN A 223 6.60 -10.77 -9.43
N PHE A 224 7.25 -10.28 -8.38
CA PHE A 224 8.07 -9.08 -8.45
C PHE A 224 9.21 -9.12 -7.44
N ASP A 225 10.24 -8.31 -7.70
CA ASP A 225 11.44 -8.23 -6.88
C ASP A 225 11.38 -7.02 -5.93
N ARG A 226 10.77 -5.90 -6.35
CA ARG A 226 10.60 -4.73 -5.48
C ARG A 226 9.33 -3.93 -5.82
N VAL A 227 8.82 -3.17 -4.85
CA VAL A 227 7.71 -2.22 -5.02
C VAL A 227 8.08 -0.86 -4.44
N SER A 228 7.65 0.23 -5.06
CA SER A 228 7.82 1.60 -4.56
C SER A 228 6.63 2.47 -4.92
N PHE A 229 6.44 3.52 -4.13
CA PHE A 229 5.33 4.46 -4.24
C PHE A 229 5.91 5.85 -4.50
N SER A 230 5.63 6.41 -5.68
CA SER A 230 6.04 7.77 -6.04
C SER A 230 5.06 8.38 -7.05
N PRO A 231 4.49 9.56 -6.78
CA PRO A 231 3.72 10.30 -7.78
C PRO A 231 4.61 10.89 -8.88
N GLU A 232 5.89 11.14 -8.60
CA GLU A 232 6.88 11.61 -9.57
C GLU A 232 7.77 10.43 -9.98
N LYS A 233 7.27 9.64 -10.94
CA LYS A 233 7.83 8.32 -11.24
C LYS A 233 9.16 8.38 -11.99
N TYR A 234 9.30 9.24 -12.99
CA TYR A 234 10.57 9.38 -13.70
C TYR A 234 11.67 9.88 -12.76
N LEU A 235 11.40 10.92 -11.96
CA LEU A 235 12.37 11.43 -10.97
C LEU A 235 12.81 10.33 -10.00
N TRP A 236 11.86 9.49 -9.55
CA TRP A 236 12.17 8.34 -8.71
C TRP A 236 13.11 7.36 -9.44
N VAL A 237 12.78 6.97 -10.68
CA VAL A 237 13.60 6.04 -11.49
C VAL A 237 14.99 6.61 -11.71
N ALA A 238 15.11 7.90 -12.06
CA ALA A 238 16.38 8.58 -12.30
C ALA A 238 17.31 8.60 -11.07
N GLY A 239 16.74 8.54 -9.86
CA GLY A 239 17.48 8.45 -8.60
C GLY A 239 18.03 7.06 -8.29
N THR A 240 17.54 6.01 -8.95
CA THR A 240 17.93 4.62 -8.69
C THR A 240 19.32 4.28 -9.24
N ASP A 241 19.95 3.26 -8.68
CA ASP A 241 21.21 2.75 -9.22
C ASP A 241 21.01 2.02 -10.56
N TYR A 242 19.81 1.48 -10.80
CA TYR A 242 19.43 0.82 -12.05
C TYR A 242 19.55 1.81 -13.21
N TYR A 243 19.03 3.01 -13.03
CA TYR A 243 19.07 4.05 -14.04
C TYR A 243 20.49 4.59 -14.26
N LYS A 244 21.25 4.83 -13.18
CA LYS A 244 22.65 5.30 -13.26
C LYS A 244 23.56 4.30 -13.98
N GLN A 245 23.24 3.01 -13.90
CA GLN A 245 23.96 1.94 -14.57
C GLN A 245 23.36 1.54 -15.91
N SER A 246 22.39 2.30 -16.43
CA SER A 246 21.71 2.04 -17.71
C SER A 246 21.08 0.64 -17.80
N ALA A 247 20.65 0.09 -16.66
CA ALA A 247 20.05 -1.25 -16.58
C ALA A 247 18.53 -1.25 -16.80
N VAL A 248 17.88 -0.08 -16.79
CA VAL A 248 16.44 0.02 -17.04
C VAL A 248 16.16 -0.19 -18.52
N VAL A 249 15.48 -1.30 -18.83
CA VAL A 249 15.13 -1.70 -20.20
C VAL A 249 13.98 -0.84 -20.72
N ALA A 250 12.95 -0.70 -19.89
CA ALA A 250 11.77 0.11 -20.17
C ALA A 250 11.02 0.43 -18.86
N ALA A 251 10.09 1.38 -18.96
CA ALA A 251 8.97 1.52 -18.05
C ALA A 251 7.67 1.06 -18.72
N VAL A 252 6.70 0.62 -17.93
CA VAL A 252 5.36 0.25 -18.37
C VAL A 252 4.37 1.09 -17.59
N ASP A 253 3.60 1.92 -18.27
CA ASP A 253 2.69 2.88 -17.63
C ASP A 253 1.54 3.18 -18.60
N ASP A 254 0.31 3.17 -18.09
CA ASP A 254 -0.88 3.50 -18.87
C ASP A 254 -1.08 5.02 -18.98
N SER A 255 -0.48 5.79 -18.06
CA SER A 255 -0.71 7.21 -17.89
C SER A 255 -0.01 8.04 -18.95
N PRO A 256 -0.75 8.91 -19.67
CA PRO A 256 -0.11 9.71 -20.69
C PRO A 256 0.97 10.67 -20.19
N LYS A 257 0.77 11.19 -18.97
CA LYS A 257 1.75 12.06 -18.31
C LYS A 257 3.08 11.32 -18.12
N HIS A 258 3.04 10.16 -17.45
CA HIS A 258 4.25 9.42 -17.09
C HIS A 258 4.93 8.80 -18.30
N ALA A 259 4.16 8.24 -19.24
CA ALA A 259 4.71 7.70 -20.48
C ALA A 259 5.49 8.75 -21.28
N MET A 260 4.94 9.96 -21.40
CA MET A 260 5.62 11.07 -22.08
C MET A 260 6.86 11.57 -21.30
N GLU A 261 6.77 11.62 -19.97
CA GLU A 261 7.89 12.01 -19.11
C GLU A 261 9.07 11.05 -19.27
N TYR A 262 8.84 9.74 -19.17
CA TYR A 262 9.85 8.72 -19.45
C TYR A 262 10.45 8.88 -20.85
N ALA A 263 9.59 9.02 -21.87
CA ALA A 263 10.00 9.11 -23.27
C ALA A 263 10.89 10.32 -23.56
N THR A 264 10.50 11.49 -23.04
CA THR A 264 11.22 12.77 -23.22
C THR A 264 12.62 12.72 -22.61
N HIS A 265 12.78 11.91 -21.56
CA HIS A 265 14.06 11.70 -20.90
C HIS A 265 14.85 10.49 -21.40
N GLY A 266 14.46 9.93 -22.56
CA GLY A 266 15.23 8.89 -23.25
C GLY A 266 14.92 7.46 -22.80
N LEU A 267 14.02 7.26 -21.83
CA LEU A 267 13.60 5.93 -21.42
C LEU A 267 12.49 5.41 -22.33
N LYS A 268 12.59 4.16 -22.79
CA LYS A 268 11.50 3.52 -23.51
C LYS A 268 10.33 3.30 -22.55
N CYS A 269 9.13 3.68 -22.98
CA CYS A 269 7.90 3.43 -22.25
C CYS A 269 6.96 2.57 -23.08
N ILE A 270 6.53 1.44 -22.53
CA ILE A 270 5.52 0.59 -23.11
C ILE A 270 4.17 0.99 -22.53
N VAL A 271 3.21 1.26 -23.40
CA VAL A 271 1.88 1.77 -23.01
C VAL A 271 0.81 0.76 -23.44
N PRO A 272 0.11 0.11 -22.49
CA PRO A 272 -1.10 -0.66 -22.79
C PRO A 272 -2.14 0.23 -23.47
N GLY A 273 -2.71 -0.24 -24.57
CA GLY A 273 -3.70 0.49 -25.35
C GLY A 273 -5.02 0.60 -24.60
N THR A 274 -5.42 1.82 -24.23
CA THR A 274 -6.71 2.11 -23.62
C THR A 274 -7.39 3.29 -24.32
N PRO A 275 -8.72 3.45 -24.21
CA PRO A 275 -9.44 4.53 -24.90
C PRO A 275 -8.94 5.94 -24.55
N TYR A 276 -8.49 6.17 -23.31
CA TYR A 276 -8.04 7.50 -22.84
C TYR A 276 -6.58 7.81 -23.21
N ASN A 277 -5.82 6.87 -23.76
CA ASN A 277 -4.43 7.08 -24.19
C ASN A 277 -4.22 6.90 -25.70
N GLU A 278 -5.30 6.97 -26.48
CA GLU A 278 -5.29 6.81 -27.94
C GLU A 278 -4.36 7.79 -28.67
N ASP A 279 -4.22 9.02 -28.17
CA ASP A 279 -3.45 10.06 -28.85
C ASP A 279 -1.94 9.98 -28.61
N ILE A 280 -1.46 8.98 -27.86
CA ILE A 280 -0.12 9.05 -27.26
C ILE A 280 1.07 8.62 -28.13
N SER A 281 0.86 8.36 -29.41
CA SER A 281 1.85 7.71 -30.28
C SER A 281 2.89 8.63 -30.94
N THR A 282 3.04 9.89 -30.50
CA THR A 282 3.87 10.88 -31.22
C THR A 282 5.37 10.80 -30.90
N HIS A 283 5.76 10.14 -29.81
CA HIS A 283 7.18 10.06 -29.42
C HIS A 283 7.79 8.70 -29.77
N SER A 284 9.00 8.69 -30.35
CA SER A 284 9.75 7.49 -30.74
C SER A 284 10.20 6.55 -29.60
N ASN A 285 9.98 6.97 -28.35
CA ASN A 285 10.29 6.19 -27.15
C ASN A 285 9.03 5.60 -26.52
N ILE A 286 7.85 5.91 -27.05
CA ILE A 286 6.58 5.31 -26.65
C ILE A 286 6.30 4.13 -27.57
N LEU A 287 6.09 2.96 -26.97
CA LEU A 287 5.79 1.71 -27.66
C LEU A 287 4.41 1.23 -27.22
N ARG A 288 3.39 1.42 -28.05
CA ARG A 288 2.05 0.94 -27.73
C ARG A 288 1.94 -0.57 -27.89
N CYS A 289 1.19 -1.19 -26.99
CA CYS A 289 0.82 -2.60 -27.05
C CYS A 289 -0.69 -2.72 -26.84
N ASN A 290 -1.38 -3.40 -27.75
CA ASN A 290 -2.83 -3.56 -27.67
C ASN A 290 -3.24 -4.84 -26.93
N ASP A 291 -2.27 -5.71 -26.64
CA ASP A 291 -2.44 -6.99 -25.97
C ASP A 291 -1.13 -7.42 -25.28
N ALA A 292 -1.23 -8.46 -24.45
CA ALA A 292 -0.11 -8.99 -23.68
C ALA A 292 0.99 -9.65 -24.54
N ASP A 293 0.65 -10.18 -25.71
CA ASP A 293 1.63 -10.79 -26.63
C ASP A 293 2.51 -9.71 -27.25
N ALA A 294 1.92 -8.61 -27.72
CA ALA A 294 2.63 -7.44 -28.18
C ALA A 294 3.46 -6.82 -27.06
N PHE A 295 2.93 -6.75 -25.84
CA PHE A 295 3.66 -6.28 -24.67
C PHE A 295 4.93 -7.10 -24.43
N LYS A 296 4.80 -8.44 -24.36
CA LYS A 296 5.93 -9.34 -24.16
C LYS A 296 6.96 -9.24 -25.30
N PHE A 297 6.49 -9.27 -26.55
CA PHE A 297 7.35 -9.14 -27.73
C PHE A 297 8.19 -7.86 -27.69
N ARG A 298 7.60 -6.73 -27.29
CA ARG A 298 8.34 -5.45 -27.17
C ARG A 298 9.43 -5.51 -26.10
N ILE A 299 9.17 -6.15 -24.97
CA ILE A 299 10.18 -6.34 -23.93
C ILE A 299 11.31 -7.25 -24.42
N GLU A 300 10.99 -8.37 -25.06
CA GLU A 300 11.98 -9.28 -25.64
C GLU A 300 12.87 -8.59 -26.68
N GLU A 301 12.28 -7.78 -27.56
CA GLU A 301 13.00 -6.97 -28.56
C GLU A 301 13.99 -6.01 -27.88
N LEU A 302 13.58 -5.33 -26.81
CA LEU A 302 14.43 -4.39 -26.07
C LEU A 302 15.55 -5.12 -25.30
N LEU A 303 15.26 -6.28 -24.71
CA LEU A 303 16.25 -7.10 -24.01
C LEU A 303 17.34 -7.62 -24.95
N VAL A 304 16.99 -7.99 -26.18
CA VAL A 304 17.98 -8.40 -27.19
C VAL A 304 18.88 -7.22 -27.54
N ARG A 305 18.31 -6.03 -27.78
CA ARG A 305 19.07 -4.83 -28.13
C ARG A 305 19.98 -4.34 -27.00
N ALA A 306 19.62 -4.57 -25.74
CA ALA A 306 20.45 -4.18 -24.59
C ALA A 306 21.69 -5.08 -24.40
N LYS A 307 21.75 -6.25 -25.03
CA LYS A 307 22.88 -7.19 -24.96
C LYS A 307 23.97 -6.95 -26.02
N PHE A 308 23.73 -6.06 -26.99
CA PHE A 308 24.61 -5.75 -28.11
C PHE A 308 24.91 -4.25 -28.18
#